data_AF-A0A1H2E0W1-F1
#
_entry.id   AF-A0A1H2E0W1-F1
#
_cell.length_a   1.000
_cell.length_b   1.000
_cell.length_c   1.000
_cell.angle_alpha   90.00
_cell.angle_beta   90.00
_cell.angle_gamma   90.00
#
_symmetry.space_group_name_H-M   'P 1'
#
loop_
_entity.id
_entity.type
_entity.pdbx_description
1 polymer ?
#
loop_
_entity_poly.entity_id
_entity_poly.type
_entity_poly.pdbx_seq_one_letter_code
_entity_poly.pdbx_strand_id
1 'polypeptide(L)'
;MTRMQAPTRPVLPGLVLLVFMLAAGLISPFANAAKSDSEKTLAAFEAFTSAPSKITQQALMQYFSQQATHPITERTPEFEQMVLEGHPLALEVAFECMGYTDGAESLHLRWLIGQSIMSNPEGFLKAVTKYRHTIQRLGALVGYLGPDYVDNLSASILGLEERYMALRDIDSPEYSEARDEVLLALSKRIYQRREQMQEISSDSELRHD
;
A
#
# COMPACT_ATOMS: atom_id res chain seq x y z
N MET A 1 35.60 40.80 -13.06
CA MET A 1 34.82 40.36 -11.88
C MET A 1 33.42 40.93 -12.02
N THR A 2 32.49 40.13 -12.53
CA THR A 2 31.12 40.57 -12.86
C THR A 2 30.17 39.58 -12.20
N ARG A 3 29.49 39.99 -11.12
CA ARG A 3 28.49 39.15 -10.44
C ARG A 3 27.19 39.17 -11.25
N MET A 4 26.82 38.02 -11.81
CA MET A 4 25.48 37.79 -12.34
C MET A 4 24.49 37.67 -11.17
N GLN A 5 23.45 38.50 -11.16
CA GLN A 5 22.27 38.32 -10.30
C GLN A 5 21.27 37.40 -10.99
N ALA A 6 20.76 36.42 -10.25
CA ALA A 6 19.72 35.49 -10.70
C ALA A 6 18.34 36.15 -10.64
N PRO A 7 17.40 35.80 -11.55
CA PRO A 7 16.06 36.36 -11.55
C PRO A 7 15.20 35.76 -10.41
N THR A 8 14.71 36.63 -9.54
CA THR A 8 13.70 36.32 -8.53
C THR A 8 12.34 36.07 -9.19
N ARG A 9 11.76 34.88 -8.98
CA ARG A 9 10.37 34.59 -9.36
C ARG A 9 9.39 35.24 -8.37
N PRO A 10 8.24 35.75 -8.83
CA PRO A 10 7.21 36.27 -7.94
C PRO A 10 6.53 35.12 -7.19
N VAL A 11 6.46 35.25 -5.87
CA VAL A 11 5.65 34.39 -4.99
C VAL A 11 4.21 34.91 -5.06
N LEU A 12 3.29 34.10 -5.57
CA LEU A 12 1.85 34.37 -5.53
C LEU A 12 1.36 34.27 -4.07
N PRO A 13 0.72 35.31 -3.50
CA PRO A 13 0.08 35.20 -2.20
C PRO A 13 -1.34 34.68 -2.45
N GLY A 14 -1.60 33.43 -2.12
CA GLY A 14 -2.90 32.85 -2.43
C GLY A 14 -3.20 31.54 -1.74
N LEU A 15 -3.06 31.46 -0.40
CA LEU A 15 -3.83 30.48 0.39
C LEU A 15 -3.83 30.79 1.90
N VAL A 16 -4.17 32.01 2.29
CA VAL A 16 -4.57 32.30 3.69
C VAL A 16 -5.73 33.29 3.64
N LEU A 17 -6.92 32.81 3.29
CA LEU A 17 -8.20 33.38 3.76
C LEU A 17 -9.36 32.47 3.31
N LEU A 18 -9.65 31.43 4.08
CA LEU A 18 -10.98 30.78 4.02
C LEU A 18 -11.43 30.31 5.40
N VAL A 19 -11.30 31.22 6.38
CA VAL A 19 -11.94 31.13 7.70
C VAL A 19 -12.84 32.36 7.98
N PHE A 20 -12.91 33.32 7.05
CA PHE A 20 -13.86 34.43 7.14
C PHE A 20 -14.52 34.63 5.79
N MET A 21 -15.62 33.91 5.52
CA MET A 21 -16.71 34.27 4.59
C MET A 21 -17.77 33.15 4.57
N LEU A 22 -18.43 32.93 5.70
CA LEU A 22 -19.71 32.21 5.78
C LEU A 22 -20.72 33.08 6.56
N ALA A 23 -20.87 34.33 6.10
CA ALA A 23 -21.91 35.25 6.54
C ALA A 23 -22.32 36.18 5.40
N ALA A 24 -22.74 35.61 4.27
CA ALA A 24 -23.59 36.27 3.28
C ALA A 24 -24.12 35.18 2.35
N GLY A 25 -25.29 34.65 2.66
CA GLY A 25 -25.91 33.60 1.86
C GLY A 25 -26.24 34.09 0.45
N LEU A 26 -25.53 33.56 -0.56
CA LEU A 26 -25.96 33.51 -1.95
C LEU A 26 -25.37 32.26 -2.63
N ILE A 27 -26.26 31.27 -2.78
CA ILE A 27 -26.32 30.06 -3.63
C ILE A 27 -25.20 29.83 -4.67
N SER A 28 -24.63 28.61 -4.67
CA SER A 28 -24.04 27.95 -5.86
C SER A 28 -24.45 26.47 -5.91
N PRO A 29 -24.87 25.92 -7.08
CA PRO A 29 -25.43 24.56 -7.21
C PRO A 29 -24.38 23.43 -7.26
N PHE A 30 -23.11 23.69 -6.96
CA PHE A 30 -22.04 22.68 -7.03
C PHE A 30 -21.88 21.81 -5.78
N ALA A 31 -22.70 22.01 -4.73
CA ALA A 31 -22.64 21.23 -3.49
C ALA A 31 -23.25 19.81 -3.58
N ASN A 32 -23.96 19.48 -4.67
CA ASN A 32 -24.63 18.18 -4.79
C ASN A 32 -23.77 17.05 -5.40
N ALA A 33 -22.59 17.36 -5.95
CA ALA A 33 -21.69 16.32 -6.48
C ALA A 33 -20.80 15.70 -5.39
N ALA A 34 -20.40 16.46 -4.37
CA ALA A 34 -19.51 15.99 -3.30
C ALA A 34 -20.23 15.17 -2.20
N LYS A 35 -21.54 15.39 -2.00
CA LYS A 35 -22.35 14.55 -1.08
C LYS A 35 -22.62 13.15 -1.61
N SER A 36 -22.70 13.01 -2.94
CA SER A 36 -22.92 11.71 -3.62
C SER A 36 -21.81 10.70 -3.31
N ASP A 37 -20.56 11.16 -3.23
CA ASP A 37 -19.44 10.24 -3.05
C ASP A 37 -19.21 9.87 -1.59
N SER A 38 -19.45 10.78 -0.64
CA SER A 38 -19.39 10.45 0.79
C SER A 38 -20.50 9.48 1.22
N GLU A 39 -21.71 9.61 0.68
CA GLU A 39 -22.84 8.72 0.99
C GLU A 39 -22.65 7.31 0.38
N LYS A 40 -21.99 7.21 -0.77
CA LYS A 40 -21.61 5.92 -1.38
C LYS A 40 -20.52 5.21 -0.59
N THR A 41 -19.52 5.94 -0.09
CA THR A 41 -18.47 5.37 0.77
C THR A 41 -19.06 4.89 2.10
N LEU A 42 -20.00 5.64 2.69
CA LEU A 42 -20.68 5.25 3.93
C LEU A 42 -21.59 4.02 3.72
N ALA A 43 -22.33 3.95 2.60
CA ALA A 43 -23.19 2.79 2.29
C ALA A 43 -22.38 1.53 1.95
N ALA A 44 -21.24 1.66 1.25
CA ALA A 44 -20.31 0.55 1.01
C ALA A 44 -19.72 0.03 2.32
N PHE A 45 -19.43 0.94 3.25
CA PHE A 45 -18.90 0.64 4.58
C PHE A 45 -19.95 -0.02 5.50
N GLU A 46 -21.20 0.44 5.50
CA GLU A 46 -22.31 -0.20 6.23
C GLU A 46 -22.59 -1.63 5.72
N ALA A 47 -22.56 -1.85 4.40
CA ALA A 47 -22.69 -3.19 3.81
C ALA A 47 -21.53 -4.12 4.21
N PHE A 48 -20.30 -3.58 4.27
CA PHE A 48 -19.08 -4.31 4.64
C PHE A 48 -19.03 -4.73 6.12
N THR A 49 -19.66 -3.95 7.01
CA THR A 49 -19.68 -4.26 8.45
C THR A 49 -20.63 -5.41 8.84
N SER A 50 -21.40 -6.01 7.93
CA SER A 50 -22.45 -6.98 8.29
C SER A 50 -21.98 -8.36 8.79
N ALA A 51 -20.67 -8.70 8.77
CA ALA A 51 -20.17 -9.92 9.43
C ALA A 51 -18.66 -9.96 9.81
N PRO A 52 -18.19 -9.11 10.73
CA PRO A 52 -17.05 -9.48 11.60
C PRO A 52 -17.34 -9.30 13.10
N SER A 53 -16.46 -9.84 13.95
CA SER A 53 -16.59 -9.72 15.41
C SER A 53 -16.75 -8.25 15.84
N LYS A 54 -17.50 -7.98 16.92
CA LYS A 54 -17.72 -6.61 17.44
C LYS A 54 -16.40 -5.82 17.61
N ILE A 55 -15.31 -6.51 17.95
CA ILE A 55 -13.98 -5.90 18.13
C ILE A 55 -13.44 -5.39 16.79
N THR A 56 -13.59 -6.16 15.72
CA THR A 56 -13.12 -5.76 14.39
C THR A 56 -13.99 -4.69 13.76
N GLN A 57 -15.31 -4.76 13.97
CA GLN A 57 -16.23 -3.68 13.57
C GLN A 57 -15.91 -2.38 14.32
N GLN A 58 -15.65 -2.45 15.62
CA GLN A 58 -15.38 -1.28 16.44
C GLN A 58 -14.00 -0.69 16.11
N ALA A 59 -12.97 -1.51 15.89
CA ALA A 59 -11.66 -1.05 15.44
C ALA A 59 -11.73 -0.39 14.05
N LEU A 60 -12.49 -0.98 13.11
CA LEU A 60 -12.73 -0.38 11.80
C LEU A 60 -13.57 0.90 11.91
N MET A 61 -14.64 0.89 12.70
CA MET A 61 -15.44 2.11 12.95
C MET A 61 -14.60 3.22 13.59
N GLN A 62 -13.72 2.90 14.54
CA GLN A 62 -12.82 3.86 15.17
C GLN A 62 -11.77 4.37 14.17
N TYR A 63 -11.24 3.49 13.33
CA TYR A 63 -10.31 3.81 12.26
C TYR A 63 -10.96 4.77 11.23
N PHE A 64 -12.13 4.44 10.71
CA PHE A 64 -12.84 5.24 9.72
C PHE A 64 -13.45 6.53 10.29
N SER A 65 -13.91 6.54 11.54
CA SER A 65 -14.42 7.77 12.20
C SER A 65 -13.32 8.80 12.52
N GLN A 66 -12.06 8.38 12.55
CA GLN A 66 -10.90 9.24 12.83
C GLN A 66 -10.23 9.82 11.58
N GLN A 67 -10.71 9.51 10.37
CA GLN A 67 -10.08 9.82 9.07
C GLN A 67 -10.02 11.30 8.66
N ALA A 68 -10.36 12.25 9.53
CA ALA A 68 -10.25 13.67 9.15
C ALA A 68 -8.86 14.29 9.34
N THR A 69 -7.94 13.71 10.13
CA THR A 69 -6.75 14.48 10.58
C THR A 69 -5.39 13.78 10.80
N HIS A 70 -5.26 12.45 10.85
CA HIS A 70 -3.93 11.82 11.08
C HIS A 70 -3.66 10.65 10.12
N PRO A 71 -2.38 10.40 9.76
CA PRO A 71 -1.96 9.29 8.92
C PRO A 71 -2.49 7.93 9.42
N ILE A 72 -2.77 7.03 8.49
CA ILE A 72 -3.27 5.67 8.74
C ILE A 72 -2.29 4.88 9.63
N THR A 73 -0.99 5.12 9.44
CA THR A 73 0.14 4.54 10.18
C THR A 73 0.25 5.00 11.64
N GLU A 74 -0.21 6.19 12.00
CA GLU A 74 -0.02 6.72 13.36
C GLU A 74 -1.04 6.18 14.38
N ARG A 75 -2.05 5.39 13.94
CA ARG A 75 -3.28 5.24 14.73
C ARG A 75 -3.67 3.85 15.21
N THR A 76 -3.08 2.75 14.76
CA THR A 76 -3.43 1.41 15.31
C THR A 76 -2.33 0.37 15.06
N PRO A 77 -1.34 0.23 15.96
CA PRO A 77 -0.41 -0.91 15.98
C PRO A 77 -1.14 -2.26 15.93
N GLU A 78 -2.36 -2.32 16.46
CA GLU A 78 -3.22 -3.50 16.42
C GLU A 78 -3.64 -3.86 14.98
N PHE A 79 -3.94 -2.88 14.12
CA PHE A 79 -4.29 -3.15 12.74
C PHE A 79 -3.09 -3.70 11.96
N GLU A 80 -1.92 -3.10 12.13
CA GLU A 80 -0.69 -3.58 11.48
C GLU A 80 -0.39 -5.03 11.87
N GLN A 81 -0.47 -5.31 13.18
CA GLN A 81 -0.29 -6.67 13.70
C GLN A 81 -1.30 -7.64 13.08
N MET A 82 -2.57 -7.26 12.99
CA MET A 82 -3.60 -8.09 12.36
C MET A 82 -3.31 -8.34 10.87
N VAL A 83 -2.79 -7.36 10.13
CA VAL A 83 -2.37 -7.55 8.73
C VAL A 83 -1.18 -8.50 8.63
N LEU A 84 -0.18 -8.32 9.50
CA LEU A 84 1.02 -9.18 9.55
C LEU A 84 0.68 -10.63 9.91
N GLU A 85 -0.29 -10.84 10.79
CA GLU A 85 -0.83 -12.18 11.11
C GLU A 85 -1.70 -12.76 10.00
N GLY A 86 -1.99 -11.99 8.95
CA GLY A 86 -2.82 -12.41 7.84
C GLY A 86 -4.30 -12.56 8.21
N HIS A 87 -4.78 -11.77 9.17
CA HIS A 87 -6.19 -11.76 9.55
C HIS A 87 -7.05 -11.37 8.34
N PRO A 88 -8.04 -12.20 7.90
CA PRO A 88 -8.72 -12.02 6.63
C PRO A 88 -9.31 -10.62 6.44
N LEU A 89 -10.05 -10.10 7.43
CA LEU A 89 -10.67 -8.78 7.32
C LEU A 89 -9.63 -7.64 7.30
N ALA A 90 -8.53 -7.79 8.03
CA ALA A 90 -7.51 -6.74 8.08
C ALA A 90 -6.79 -6.66 6.73
N LEU A 91 -6.53 -7.82 6.12
CA LEU A 91 -6.01 -7.88 4.74
C LEU A 91 -6.97 -7.22 3.76
N GLU A 92 -8.26 -7.56 3.78
CA GLU A 92 -9.23 -6.94 2.88
C GLU A 92 -9.23 -5.40 2.99
N VAL A 93 -9.21 -4.88 4.22
CA VAL A 93 -9.16 -3.44 4.48
C VAL A 93 -7.84 -2.84 4.02
N ALA A 94 -6.71 -3.52 4.21
CA ALA A 94 -5.41 -3.05 3.74
C ALA A 94 -5.36 -2.96 2.20
N PHE A 95 -5.89 -3.96 1.49
CA PHE A 95 -6.01 -3.97 0.03
C PHE A 95 -6.93 -2.86 -0.48
N GLU A 96 -8.02 -2.58 0.22
CA GLU A 96 -8.92 -1.47 -0.11
C GLU A 96 -8.23 -0.12 0.11
N CYS A 97 -7.58 0.07 1.26
CA CYS A 97 -6.83 1.28 1.58
C CYS A 97 -5.68 1.56 0.60
N MET A 98 -5.06 0.54 0.02
CA MET A 98 -4.04 0.71 -1.02
C MET A 98 -4.53 1.51 -2.23
N GLY A 99 -5.82 1.46 -2.56
CA GLY A 99 -6.41 2.23 -3.66
C GLY A 99 -6.52 3.73 -3.39
N TYR A 100 -6.46 4.12 -2.12
CA TYR A 100 -6.67 5.50 -1.65
C TYR A 100 -5.42 6.14 -1.05
N THR A 101 -4.32 5.40 -0.95
CA THR A 101 -3.07 5.84 -0.34
C THR A 101 -1.98 6.06 -1.38
N ASP A 102 -1.12 7.05 -1.13
CA ASP A 102 0.04 7.38 -1.94
C ASP A 102 1.32 7.44 -1.09
N GLY A 103 2.45 7.75 -1.74
CA GLY A 103 3.73 8.01 -1.07
C GLY A 103 4.17 6.93 -0.08
N ALA A 104 4.51 7.38 1.14
CA ALA A 104 5.02 6.53 2.21
C ALA A 104 3.96 5.55 2.74
N GLU A 105 2.71 5.99 2.87
CA GLU A 105 1.60 5.16 3.37
C GLU A 105 1.34 3.97 2.43
N SER A 106 1.34 4.21 1.11
CA SER A 106 1.19 3.13 0.12
C SER A 106 2.34 2.12 0.17
N LEU A 107 3.57 2.57 0.43
CA LEU A 107 4.72 1.68 0.59
C LEU A 107 4.61 0.85 1.86
N HIS A 108 4.20 1.45 2.97
CA HIS A 108 3.99 0.76 4.23
C HIS A 108 2.90 -0.32 4.12
N LEU A 109 1.74 0.01 3.55
CA LEU A 109 0.68 -0.98 3.31
C LEU A 109 1.16 -2.12 2.42
N ARG A 110 1.91 -1.83 1.35
CA ARG A 110 2.50 -2.89 0.50
C ARG A 110 3.44 -3.80 1.27
N TRP A 111 4.24 -3.23 2.18
CA TRP A 111 5.12 -4.00 3.04
C TRP A 111 4.31 -4.93 3.95
N LEU A 112 3.36 -4.39 4.71
CA LEU A 112 2.50 -5.17 5.62
C LEU A 112 1.78 -6.31 4.87
N ILE A 113 1.14 -5.99 3.74
CA ILE A 113 0.43 -6.96 2.92
C ILE A 113 1.41 -8.01 2.35
N GLY A 114 2.58 -7.59 1.86
CA GLY A 114 3.60 -8.51 1.37
C GLY A 114 4.12 -9.45 2.47
N GLN A 115 4.24 -8.99 3.71
CA GLN A 115 4.65 -9.82 4.85
C GLN A 115 3.60 -10.85 5.23
N SER A 116 2.30 -10.53 5.06
CA SER A 116 1.22 -11.47 5.34
C SER A 116 1.28 -12.77 4.54
N ILE A 117 2.00 -12.79 3.40
CA ILE A 117 2.26 -14.00 2.60
C ILE A 117 2.87 -15.11 3.45
N MET A 118 3.76 -14.77 4.39
CA MET A 118 4.45 -15.75 5.22
C MET A 118 3.54 -16.32 6.32
N SER A 119 2.61 -15.52 6.82
CA SER A 119 1.71 -15.91 7.92
C SER A 119 0.46 -16.62 7.41
N ASN A 120 -0.11 -16.16 6.29
CA ASN A 120 -1.35 -16.67 5.71
C ASN A 120 -1.35 -16.55 4.18
N PRO A 121 -0.59 -17.41 3.46
CA PRO A 121 -0.46 -17.34 2.00
C PRO A 121 -1.81 -17.50 1.27
N GLU A 122 -2.69 -18.38 1.77
CA GLU A 122 -4.01 -18.59 1.17
C GLU A 122 -4.93 -17.37 1.37
N GLY A 123 -4.94 -16.78 2.57
CA GLY A 123 -5.68 -15.55 2.86
C GLY A 123 -5.20 -14.37 1.99
N PHE A 124 -3.90 -14.26 1.76
CA PHE A 124 -3.33 -13.30 0.83
C PHE A 124 -3.83 -13.54 -0.61
N LEU A 125 -3.77 -14.78 -1.11
CA LEU A 125 -4.23 -15.10 -2.48
C LEU A 125 -5.72 -14.85 -2.68
N LYS A 126 -6.55 -15.15 -1.68
CA LYS A 126 -7.97 -14.81 -1.67
C LYS A 126 -8.19 -13.30 -1.79
N ALA A 127 -7.44 -12.50 -1.03
CA ALA A 127 -7.52 -11.04 -1.10
C ALA A 127 -7.02 -10.51 -2.46
N VAL A 128 -5.92 -11.02 -3.01
CA VAL A 128 -5.45 -10.67 -4.36
C VAL A 128 -6.52 -10.96 -5.41
N THR A 129 -7.17 -12.12 -5.34
CA THR A 129 -8.25 -12.50 -6.26
C THR A 129 -9.40 -11.51 -6.21
N LYS A 130 -9.85 -11.15 -5.00
CA LYS A 130 -10.95 -10.19 -4.77
C LYS A 130 -10.61 -8.77 -5.23
N TYR A 131 -9.41 -8.28 -4.90
CA TYR A 131 -8.99 -6.89 -5.13
C TYR A 131 -8.10 -6.74 -6.37
N ARG A 132 -8.05 -7.74 -7.27
CA ARG A 132 -7.11 -7.75 -8.39
C ARG A 132 -7.14 -6.48 -9.25
N HIS A 133 -8.34 -5.93 -9.44
CA HIS A 133 -8.62 -4.75 -10.25
C HIS A 133 -8.08 -3.44 -9.64
N THR A 134 -7.85 -3.37 -8.32
CA THR A 134 -7.27 -2.19 -7.65
C THR A 134 -5.74 -2.24 -7.65
N ILE A 135 -5.14 -3.42 -7.83
CA ILE A 135 -3.69 -3.63 -7.78
C ILE A 135 -3.05 -3.23 -9.12
N GLN A 136 -2.52 -2.01 -9.20
CA GLN A 136 -1.84 -1.52 -10.40
C GLN A 136 -0.48 -2.21 -10.65
N ARG A 137 0.26 -2.52 -9.59
CA ARG A 137 1.64 -3.04 -9.68
C ARG A 137 1.85 -4.22 -8.73
N LEU A 138 1.39 -5.40 -9.14
CA LEU A 138 1.53 -6.63 -8.36
C LEU A 138 2.99 -6.89 -7.93
N GLY A 139 3.94 -6.72 -8.85
CA GLY A 139 5.37 -6.88 -8.54
C GLY A 139 5.95 -5.84 -7.58
N ALA A 140 5.27 -4.72 -7.31
CA ALA A 140 5.66 -3.78 -6.26
C ALA A 140 5.06 -4.20 -4.90
N LEU A 141 3.83 -4.72 -4.90
CA LEU A 141 3.17 -5.27 -3.72
C LEU A 141 3.96 -6.45 -3.14
N VAL A 142 4.24 -7.46 -3.96
CA VAL A 142 4.89 -8.70 -3.48
C VAL A 142 6.41 -8.59 -3.40
N GLY A 143 6.98 -7.59 -4.09
CA GLY A 143 8.43 -7.39 -4.19
C GLY A 143 9.02 -6.46 -3.13
N TYR A 144 8.19 -5.75 -2.35
CA TYR A 144 8.68 -4.85 -1.32
C TYR A 144 8.82 -5.59 0.01
N LEU A 145 10.06 -5.67 0.53
CA LEU A 145 10.40 -6.40 1.76
C LEU A 145 10.54 -5.48 2.99
N GLY A 146 10.56 -4.16 2.78
CA GLY A 146 10.78 -3.16 3.82
C GLY A 146 12.19 -2.56 3.80
N PRO A 147 12.49 -1.62 4.71
CA PRO A 147 13.74 -0.87 4.74
C PRO A 147 14.97 -1.74 5.03
N ASP A 148 14.81 -2.80 5.83
CA ASP A 148 15.93 -3.68 6.25
C ASP A 148 16.61 -4.44 5.11
N TYR A 149 15.97 -4.48 3.93
CA TYR A 149 16.44 -5.21 2.75
C TYR A 149 17.00 -4.31 1.65
N VAL A 150 16.98 -2.98 1.82
CA VAL A 150 17.33 -2.02 0.76
C VAL A 150 18.79 -2.17 0.32
N ASP A 151 19.69 -2.38 1.28
CA ASP A 151 21.15 -2.42 1.04
C ASP A 151 21.72 -3.84 1.00
N ASN A 152 20.90 -4.86 1.28
CA ASN A 152 21.34 -6.25 1.32
C ASN A 152 20.64 -7.09 0.25
N LEU A 153 21.25 -7.13 -0.94
CA LEU A 153 20.71 -7.87 -2.09
C LEU A 153 20.54 -9.37 -1.79
N SER A 154 21.49 -9.99 -1.07
CA SER A 154 21.40 -11.40 -0.71
C SER A 154 20.21 -11.68 0.21
N ALA A 155 20.01 -10.86 1.25
CA ALA A 155 18.82 -10.95 2.10
C ALA A 155 17.54 -10.67 1.32
N SER A 156 17.56 -9.72 0.37
CA SER A 156 16.41 -9.43 -0.47
C SER A 156 16.04 -10.59 -1.39
N ILE A 157 17.03 -11.31 -1.94
CA ILE A 157 16.79 -12.49 -2.76
C ILE A 157 16.15 -13.58 -1.90
N LEU A 158 16.73 -13.87 -0.73
CA LEU A 158 16.22 -14.88 0.19
C LEU A 158 14.77 -14.62 0.61
N GLY A 159 14.45 -13.39 1.05
CA GLY A 159 13.07 -13.05 1.46
C GLY A 159 12.05 -13.14 0.33
N LEU A 160 12.45 -12.87 -0.92
CA LEU A 160 11.58 -13.08 -2.09
C LEU A 160 11.39 -14.56 -2.40
N GLU A 161 12.44 -15.37 -2.26
CA GLU A 161 12.38 -16.83 -2.45
C GLU A 161 11.49 -17.49 -1.39
N GLU A 162 11.59 -17.07 -0.12
CA GLU A 162 10.71 -17.55 0.95
C GLU A 162 9.24 -17.28 0.65
N ARG A 163 8.90 -16.06 0.21
CA ARG A 163 7.53 -15.72 -0.24
C ARG A 163 7.09 -16.57 -1.44
N TYR A 164 8.00 -16.79 -2.40
CA TYR A 164 7.70 -17.63 -3.56
C TYR A 164 7.37 -19.05 -3.14
N MET A 165 8.17 -19.64 -2.25
CA MET A 165 7.97 -21.00 -1.75
C MET A 165 6.68 -21.12 -0.95
N ALA A 166 6.36 -20.14 -0.10
CA ALA A 166 5.12 -20.11 0.67
C ALA A 166 3.85 -20.14 -0.21
N LEU A 167 3.91 -19.53 -1.40
CA LEU A 167 2.79 -19.48 -2.33
C LEU A 167 2.75 -20.66 -3.31
N ARG A 168 3.91 -21.20 -3.68
CA ARG A 168 4.04 -22.28 -4.66
C ARG A 168 3.28 -23.53 -4.22
N ASP A 169 3.33 -23.83 -2.94
CA ASP A 169 2.81 -25.08 -2.38
C ASP A 169 1.29 -25.02 -2.08
N ILE A 170 0.62 -23.90 -2.37
CA ILE A 170 -0.83 -23.76 -2.23
C ILE A 170 -1.56 -24.42 -3.39
N ASP A 171 -2.26 -25.52 -3.12
CA ASP A 171 -3.04 -26.30 -4.09
C ASP A 171 -4.54 -25.99 -4.00
N SER A 172 -4.90 -24.72 -4.16
CA SER A 172 -6.30 -24.28 -4.23
C SER A 172 -6.66 -23.89 -5.66
N PRO A 173 -7.57 -24.63 -6.34
CA PRO A 173 -8.02 -24.29 -7.70
C PRO A 173 -8.71 -22.92 -7.79
N GLU A 174 -9.32 -22.46 -6.70
CA GLU A 174 -10.00 -21.16 -6.64
C GLU A 174 -9.04 -19.99 -6.85
N TYR A 175 -7.77 -20.17 -6.45
CA TYR A 175 -6.76 -19.11 -6.44
C TYR A 175 -5.63 -19.35 -7.44
N SER A 176 -5.77 -20.29 -8.36
CA SER A 176 -4.67 -20.71 -9.25
C SER A 176 -4.17 -19.56 -10.14
N GLU A 177 -5.07 -18.78 -10.72
CA GLU A 177 -4.69 -17.65 -11.59
C GLU A 177 -3.94 -16.56 -10.79
N ALA A 178 -4.47 -16.16 -9.63
CA ALA A 178 -3.81 -15.19 -8.76
C ALA A 178 -2.45 -15.69 -8.27
N ARG A 179 -2.35 -16.97 -7.90
CA ARG A 179 -1.10 -17.61 -7.49
C ARG A 179 -0.07 -17.55 -8.62
N ASP A 180 -0.44 -17.94 -9.83
CA ASP A 180 0.48 -17.98 -10.96
C ASP A 180 0.97 -16.58 -11.34
N GLU A 181 0.08 -15.57 -11.31
CA GLU A 181 0.47 -14.16 -11.50
C GLU A 181 1.47 -13.68 -10.45
N VAL A 182 1.22 -13.99 -9.17
CA VAL A 182 2.11 -13.60 -8.07
C VAL A 182 3.46 -14.30 -8.17
N LEU A 183 3.48 -15.61 -8.44
CA LEU A 183 4.71 -16.38 -8.64
C LEU A 183 5.53 -15.84 -9.82
N LEU A 184 4.87 -15.44 -10.91
CA LEU A 184 5.52 -14.78 -12.02
C LEU A 184 6.10 -13.41 -11.62
N ALA A 185 5.38 -12.64 -10.82
CA ALA A 185 5.87 -11.35 -10.32
C ALA A 185 7.09 -11.52 -9.40
N LEU A 186 7.06 -12.48 -8.49
CA LEU A 186 8.16 -12.81 -7.58
C LEU A 186 9.38 -13.33 -8.33
N SER A 187 9.21 -14.27 -9.27
CA SER A 187 10.33 -14.82 -10.05
C SER A 187 11.06 -13.74 -10.84
N LYS A 188 10.32 -12.81 -11.47
CA LYS A 188 10.90 -11.64 -12.14
C LYS A 188 11.72 -10.77 -11.18
N ARG A 189 11.24 -10.54 -9.94
CA ARG A 189 11.98 -9.77 -8.94
C ARG A 189 13.24 -10.48 -8.47
N ILE A 190 13.17 -11.77 -8.20
CA ILE A 190 14.33 -12.59 -7.81
C ILE A 190 15.40 -12.52 -8.89
N TYR A 191 15.02 -12.71 -10.16
CA TYR A 191 15.92 -12.61 -11.30
C TYR A 191 16.62 -11.24 -11.38
N GLN A 192 15.86 -10.15 -11.32
CA GLN A 192 16.40 -8.78 -11.35
C GLN A 192 17.42 -8.53 -10.22
N ARG A 193 17.16 -9.03 -9.02
CA ARG A 193 18.08 -8.87 -7.88
C ARG A 193 19.36 -9.68 -8.05
N ARG A 194 19.28 -10.87 -8.65
CA ARG A 194 20.45 -11.70 -8.95
C ARG A 194 21.35 -11.07 -10.02
N GLU A 195 20.76 -10.47 -11.07
CA GLU A 195 21.54 -9.70 -12.06
C GLU A 195 22.29 -8.53 -11.41
N GLN A 196 21.59 -7.73 -10.58
CA GLN A 196 22.22 -6.62 -9.84
C GLN A 196 23.39 -7.08 -8.97
N MET A 197 23.27 -8.24 -8.32
CA MET A 197 24.33 -8.80 -7.48
C MET A 197 25.56 -9.24 -8.30
N GLN A 198 25.35 -9.77 -9.51
CA GLN A 198 26.44 -10.16 -10.42
C GLN A 198 27.19 -8.95 -10.98
N GLU A 199 26.48 -7.88 -11.34
CA GLU A 199 27.07 -6.62 -11.81
C GLU A 199 27.99 -6.01 -10.74
N ILE A 200 27.51 -5.90 -9.50
CA ILE A 200 28.30 -5.37 -8.38
C ILE A 200 29.56 -6.21 -8.11
N SER A 201 29.44 -7.54 -8.21
CA SER A 201 30.57 -8.45 -8.00
C SER A 201 31.64 -8.24 -9.07
N SER A 202 31.23 -8.13 -10.34
CA SER A 202 32.14 -7.93 -11.48
C SER A 202 32.86 -6.58 -11.42
N ASP A 203 32.17 -5.51 -11.01
CA ASP A 203 32.75 -4.17 -10.87
C ASP A 203 33.78 -4.08 -9.72
N SER A 204 33.64 -4.93 -8.70
CA SER A 204 34.56 -4.94 -7.56
C SER A 204 35.92 -5.55 -7.91
N GLU A 205 35.95 -6.54 -8.81
CA GLU A 205 37.18 -7.18 -9.27
C GLU A 205 38.05 -6.21 -10.10
N LEU A 206 37.43 -5.37 -10.93
CA LEU A 206 38.13 -4.40 -11.79
C LEU A 206 38.84 -3.26 -11.04
N ARG A 207 38.59 -3.08 -9.74
CA ARG A 207 39.18 -1.98 -8.94
C ARG A 207 40.45 -2.38 -8.19
N HIS A 208 40.84 -3.65 -8.25
CA HIS A 208 41.99 -4.18 -7.52
C HIS A 208 43.23 -4.41 -8.40
N ASP A 209 43.17 -4.06 -9.69
CA ASP A 209 44.29 -4.01 -10.64
C ASP A 209 44.81 -2.57 -10.85
#